data_AF-A0A6N1VB26-F1
#
_entry.id   AF-A0A6N1VB26-F1
#
_cell.length_a   1.000
_cell.length_b   1.000
_cell.length_c   1.000
_cell.angle_alpha   90.00
_cell.angle_beta   90.00
_cell.angle_gamma   90.00
#
_symmetry.space_group_name_H-M   'P 1'
#
loop_
_entity.id
_entity.type
_entity.pdbx_description
1 polymer ?
#
loop_
_entity_poly.entity_id
_entity_poly.type
_entity_poly.pdbx_seq_one_letter_code
_entity_poly.pdbx_strand_id
1 'polypeptide(L)'
;MIGTILSWLTGGTLKRILDTVDHKVDNETERERIKTHAVETYVEAQARILTGRGWWFPLFFIAPLGFWFASVCIYSVFFCARCAFPQPWSIAALPSPLDEWAGVIIGSLFLARYGESLLARLKK
;
A
#
# COMPACT_ATOMS: atom_id res chain seq x y z
N MET A 1 -36.11 50.80 -7.74
CA MET A 1 -36.80 49.53 -8.06
C MET A 1 -35.85 48.39 -8.48
N ILE A 2 -34.61 48.66 -8.95
CA ILE A 2 -33.59 47.63 -9.24
C ILE A 2 -32.99 46.99 -7.96
N GLY A 3 -32.80 47.76 -6.89
CA GLY A 3 -32.27 47.24 -5.62
C GLY A 3 -33.18 46.21 -4.93
N THR A 4 -34.50 46.32 -5.11
CA THR A 4 -35.49 45.40 -4.52
C THR A 4 -35.49 44.06 -5.25
N ILE A 5 -35.38 44.07 -6.59
CA ILE A 5 -35.30 42.88 -7.43
C ILE A 5 -33.98 42.14 -7.18
N LEU A 6 -32.87 42.87 -7.06
CA LEU A 6 -31.57 42.28 -6.68
C LEU A 6 -31.61 41.70 -5.25
N SER A 7 -32.23 42.38 -4.27
CA SER A 7 -32.34 41.84 -2.90
C SER A 7 -33.21 40.58 -2.81
N TRP A 8 -34.23 40.47 -3.67
CA TRP A 8 -35.11 39.30 -3.72
C TRP A 8 -34.42 38.09 -4.38
N LEU A 9 -33.63 38.34 -5.43
CA LEU A 9 -32.88 37.31 -6.17
C LEU A 9 -31.59 36.88 -5.43
N THR A 10 -30.99 37.74 -4.63
CA THR A 10 -29.81 37.42 -3.81
C THR A 10 -30.15 36.89 -2.42
N GLY A 11 -31.30 37.23 -1.85
CA GLY A 11 -31.67 36.81 -0.49
C GLY A 11 -32.23 35.38 -0.39
N GLY A 12 -33.06 34.97 -1.35
CA GLY A 12 -33.82 33.70 -1.27
C GLY A 12 -33.30 32.59 -2.20
N THR A 13 -33.10 32.89 -3.47
CA THR A 13 -32.70 31.90 -4.49
C THR A 13 -31.20 31.64 -4.51
N LEU A 14 -30.37 32.69 -4.38
CA LEU A 14 -28.91 32.51 -4.25
C LEU A 14 -28.55 31.71 -2.99
N LYS A 15 -29.20 31.99 -1.86
CA LYS A 15 -29.00 31.26 -0.60
C LYS A 15 -29.36 29.78 -0.73
N ARG A 16 -30.42 29.47 -1.49
CA ARG A 16 -30.85 28.09 -1.75
C ARG A 16 -29.91 27.34 -2.69
N ILE A 17 -29.34 28.03 -3.68
CA ILE A 17 -28.30 27.47 -4.55
C ILE A 17 -27.02 27.22 -3.75
N LEU A 18 -26.61 28.17 -2.90
CA LEU A 18 -25.44 28.02 -2.03
C LEU A 18 -25.63 26.87 -1.04
N ASP A 19 -26.78 26.77 -0.35
CA ASP A 19 -27.12 25.64 0.52
C ASP A 19 -27.08 24.30 -0.23
N THR A 20 -27.53 24.26 -1.48
CA THR A 20 -27.52 23.03 -2.28
C THR A 20 -26.10 22.64 -2.68
N VAL A 21 -25.25 23.63 -2.98
CA VAL A 21 -23.83 23.40 -3.29
C VAL A 21 -23.08 22.96 -2.03
N ASP A 22 -23.28 23.63 -0.90
CA ASP A 22 -22.68 23.26 0.39
C ASP A 22 -23.10 21.85 0.80
N HIS A 23 -24.40 21.52 0.73
CA HIS A 23 -24.86 20.15 0.98
C HIS A 23 -24.29 19.12 0.02
N LYS A 24 -24.05 19.48 -1.24
CA LYS A 24 -23.43 18.56 -2.20
C LYS A 24 -21.96 18.32 -1.86
N VAL A 25 -21.23 19.38 -1.50
CA VAL A 25 -19.82 19.31 -1.08
C VAL A 25 -19.69 18.51 0.23
N ASP A 26 -20.59 18.72 1.18
CA ASP A 26 -20.63 17.97 2.44
C ASP A 26 -20.91 16.48 2.20
N ASN A 27 -21.89 16.15 1.34
CA ASN A 27 -22.19 14.77 0.98
C ASN A 27 -21.03 14.07 0.24
N GLU A 28 -20.32 14.79 -0.64
CA GLU A 28 -19.13 14.27 -1.30
C GLU A 28 -17.99 14.03 -0.30
N THR A 29 -17.77 14.96 0.62
CA THR A 29 -16.77 14.84 1.69
C THR A 29 -17.09 13.68 2.63
N GLU A 30 -18.36 13.51 3.00
CA GLU A 30 -18.81 12.42 3.85
C GLU A 30 -18.68 11.06 3.16
N ARG A 31 -18.99 10.98 1.85
CA ARG A 31 -18.72 9.78 1.05
C ARG A 31 -17.24 9.43 1.02
N GLU A 32 -16.36 10.40 0.77
CA GLU A 32 -14.91 10.18 0.77
C GLU A 32 -14.41 9.74 2.16
N ARG A 33 -14.96 10.32 3.23
CA ARG A 33 -14.65 9.92 4.60
C ARG A 33 -15.09 8.48 4.90
N ILE A 34 -16.29 8.08 4.48
CA ILE A 34 -16.80 6.70 4.66
C ILE A 34 -15.93 5.70 3.88
N LYS A 35 -15.58 6.03 2.62
CA LYS A 35 -14.67 5.18 1.83
C LYS A 35 -13.31 5.04 2.50
N THR A 36 -12.74 6.16 2.96
CA THR A 36 -11.44 6.17 3.65
C THR A 36 -11.51 5.34 4.93
N HIS A 37 -12.56 5.52 5.74
CA HIS A 37 -12.77 4.77 6.97
C HIS A 37 -12.91 3.27 6.69
N ALA A 38 -13.62 2.87 5.64
CA ALA A 38 -13.73 1.45 5.25
C ALA A 38 -12.37 0.84 4.88
N VAL A 39 -11.55 1.58 4.12
CA VAL A 39 -10.18 1.15 3.77
C VAL A 39 -9.29 1.09 5.01
N GLU A 40 -9.34 2.11 5.88
CA GLU A 40 -8.58 2.18 7.12
C GLU A 40 -8.92 1.01 8.06
N THR A 41 -10.21 0.71 8.22
CA THR A 41 -10.65 -0.43 9.04
C THR A 41 -10.13 -1.77 8.50
N TYR A 42 -10.11 -1.93 7.17
CA TYR A 42 -9.59 -3.14 6.53
C TYR A 42 -8.07 -3.28 6.68
N VAL A 43 -7.33 -2.19 6.51
CA VAL A 43 -5.88 -2.14 6.72
C VAL A 43 -5.53 -2.40 8.19
N GLU A 44 -6.25 -1.78 9.12
CA GLU A 44 -6.07 -2.02 10.55
C GLU A 44 -6.39 -3.46 10.96
N ALA A 45 -7.39 -4.09 10.35
CA ALA A 45 -7.72 -5.48 10.62
C ALA A 45 -6.59 -6.42 10.16
N GLN A 46 -6.01 -6.18 8.99
CA GLN A 46 -4.83 -6.92 8.52
C GLN A 46 -3.63 -6.67 9.43
N ALA A 47 -3.40 -5.42 9.84
CA ALA A 47 -2.33 -5.07 10.78
C ALA A 47 -2.52 -5.76 12.14
N ARG A 48 -3.75 -5.86 12.66
CA ARG A 48 -4.06 -6.58 13.91
C ARG A 48 -3.80 -8.09 13.82
N ILE A 49 -4.05 -8.69 12.66
CA ILE A 49 -3.72 -10.11 12.43
C ILE A 49 -2.20 -10.30 12.42
N LEU A 50 -1.46 -9.39 11.78
CA LEU A 50 0.01 -9.40 11.72
C LEU A 50 0.68 -9.05 13.05
N THR A 51 0.06 -8.22 13.90
CA THR A 51 0.61 -7.72 15.17
C THR A 51 0.06 -8.41 16.42
N GLY A 52 -0.84 -9.39 16.26
CA GLY A 52 -1.40 -10.16 17.37
C GLY A 52 -0.37 -11.07 18.07
N ARG A 53 -0.86 -11.91 19.01
CA ARG A 53 -0.04 -12.89 19.78
C ARG A 53 0.81 -13.82 18.88
N GLY A 54 0.41 -13.99 17.61
CA GLY A 54 1.10 -14.79 16.60
C GLY A 54 2.04 -14.01 15.67
N TRP A 55 2.43 -12.77 15.97
CA TRP A 55 3.26 -11.93 15.09
C TRP A 55 4.59 -12.59 14.64
N TRP A 56 5.12 -13.49 15.46
CA TRP A 56 6.35 -14.24 15.22
C TRP A 56 6.15 -15.44 14.30
N PHE A 57 4.92 -15.92 14.11
CA PHE A 57 4.63 -17.10 13.29
C PHE A 57 4.91 -16.87 11.79
N PRO A 58 4.49 -15.74 11.17
CA PRO A 58 4.90 -15.41 9.80
C PRO A 58 6.41 -15.37 9.59
N LEU A 59 7.20 -15.09 10.64
CA LEU A 59 8.66 -15.02 10.55
C LEU A 59 9.29 -16.37 10.16
N PHE A 60 8.68 -17.51 10.53
CA PHE A 60 9.16 -18.83 10.10
C PHE A 60 9.04 -19.07 8.60
N PHE A 61 8.17 -18.34 7.92
CA PHE A 61 8.03 -18.44 6.47
C PHE A 61 8.88 -17.40 5.76
N ILE A 62 8.87 -16.16 6.28
CA ILE A 62 9.60 -15.04 5.68
C ILE A 62 11.13 -15.19 5.86
N ALA A 63 11.60 -15.62 7.03
CA ALA A 63 13.03 -15.68 7.32
C ALA A 63 13.77 -16.72 6.46
N PRO A 64 13.31 -17.98 6.31
CA PRO A 64 13.94 -18.93 5.40
C PRO A 64 13.87 -18.50 3.94
N LEU A 65 12.76 -17.88 3.53
CA LEU A 65 12.61 -17.37 2.16
C LEU A 65 13.62 -16.25 1.87
N GLY A 66 13.76 -15.30 2.80
CA GLY A 66 14.76 -14.23 2.71
C GLY A 66 16.19 -14.77 2.71
N PHE A 67 16.48 -15.78 3.54
CA PHE A 67 17.78 -16.45 3.57
C PHE A 67 18.10 -17.14 2.23
N TRP A 68 17.14 -17.89 1.67
CA TRP A 68 17.30 -18.54 0.38
C TRP A 68 17.57 -17.51 -0.72
N PHE A 69 16.75 -16.45 -0.80
CA PHE A 69 16.89 -15.42 -1.82
C PHE A 69 18.24 -14.70 -1.73
N ALA A 70 18.66 -14.30 -0.54
CA ALA A 70 19.97 -13.68 -0.32
C ALA A 70 21.11 -14.62 -0.73
N SER A 71 20.99 -15.91 -0.42
CA SER A 71 21.96 -16.93 -0.82
C SER A 71 22.07 -17.04 -2.35
N VAL A 72 20.94 -17.02 -3.07
CA VAL A 72 20.91 -17.03 -4.54
C VAL A 72 21.57 -15.79 -5.13
N CYS A 73 21.34 -14.60 -4.55
CA CYS A 73 22.00 -13.36 -4.97
C CYS A 73 23.52 -13.45 -4.79
N ILE A 74 23.99 -13.91 -3.62
CA ILE A 74 25.42 -14.08 -3.33
C ILE A 74 26.05 -15.09 -4.30
N TYR A 75 25.38 -16.22 -4.52
CA TYR A 75 25.84 -17.24 -5.45
C TYR A 75 25.96 -16.70 -6.87
N SER A 76 24.98 -15.93 -7.32
CA SER A 76 24.96 -15.35 -8.67
C SER A 76 26.09 -14.35 -8.91
N VAL A 77 26.55 -13.64 -7.87
CA VAL A 77 27.64 -12.67 -7.98
C VAL A 77 29.02 -13.32 -7.89
N PHE A 78 29.20 -14.27 -6.96
CA PHE A 78 30.54 -14.76 -6.60
C PHE A 78 30.80 -16.22 -7.00
N PHE A 79 29.79 -17.08 -6.93
CA PHE A 79 29.95 -18.54 -6.97
C PHE A 79 29.40 -19.22 -8.22
N CYS A 80 28.82 -18.45 -9.15
CA CYS A 80 28.32 -18.97 -10.41
C CYS A 80 29.43 -19.68 -11.23
N ALA A 81 29.03 -20.54 -12.16
CA ALA A 81 29.97 -21.38 -12.95
C ALA A 81 31.02 -20.58 -13.74
N ARG A 82 30.80 -19.27 -13.96
CA ARG A 82 31.73 -18.34 -14.62
C ARG A 82 32.11 -17.14 -13.75
N CYS A 83 31.93 -17.23 -12.44
CA CYS A 83 32.22 -16.15 -11.49
C CYS A 83 33.61 -16.31 -10.85
N ALA A 84 33.96 -15.37 -9.97
CA ALA A 84 35.26 -15.31 -9.29
C ALA A 84 35.65 -16.62 -8.57
N PHE A 85 34.66 -17.35 -8.03
CA PHE A 85 34.89 -18.61 -7.30
C PHE A 85 33.93 -19.70 -7.79
N PRO A 86 34.19 -20.33 -8.95
CA PRO A 86 33.25 -21.27 -9.56
C PRO A 86 33.05 -22.51 -8.67
N GLN A 87 31.79 -22.83 -8.38
CA GLN A 87 31.40 -24.01 -7.62
C GLN A 87 30.71 -25.06 -8.51
N PRO A 88 30.92 -26.37 -8.25
CA PRO A 88 30.26 -27.44 -8.99
C PRO A 88 28.80 -27.66 -8.54
N TRP A 89 28.40 -27.11 -7.40
CA TRP A 89 27.06 -27.19 -6.84
C TRP A 89 26.34 -25.85 -7.04
N SER A 90 25.02 -25.88 -7.17
CA SER A 90 24.17 -24.70 -7.24
C SER A 90 23.17 -24.65 -6.09
N ILE A 91 22.65 -23.47 -5.82
CA ILE A 91 21.51 -23.33 -4.91
C ILE A 91 20.25 -23.76 -5.67
N ALA A 92 19.53 -24.72 -5.10
CA ALA A 92 18.32 -25.23 -5.71
C ALA A 92 17.27 -24.13 -5.86
N ALA A 93 16.68 -24.04 -7.05
CA ALA A 93 15.50 -23.24 -7.28
C ALA A 93 14.30 -23.81 -6.50
N LEU A 94 13.40 -22.95 -6.02
CA LEU A 94 12.13 -23.43 -5.50
C LEU A 94 11.34 -24.08 -6.65
N PRO A 95 10.66 -25.20 -6.42
CA PRO A 95 9.85 -25.83 -7.45
C PRO A 95 8.63 -24.95 -7.76
N SER A 96 8.21 -24.91 -9.02
CA SER A 96 6.97 -24.24 -9.40
C SER A 96 5.77 -24.85 -8.66
N PRO A 97 4.84 -24.04 -8.12
CA PRO A 97 4.72 -22.58 -8.28
C PRO A 97 5.43 -21.76 -7.19
N LEU A 98 6.12 -22.38 -6.22
CA LEU A 98 6.64 -21.65 -5.05
C LEU A 98 7.66 -20.55 -5.41
N ASP A 99 8.35 -20.67 -6.53
CA ASP A 99 9.23 -19.65 -7.10
C ASP A 99 8.48 -18.38 -7.52
N GLU A 100 7.32 -18.51 -8.15
CA GLU A 100 6.48 -17.37 -8.52
C GLU A 100 5.96 -16.64 -7.28
N TRP A 101 5.49 -17.41 -6.28
CA TRP A 101 4.98 -16.86 -5.03
C TRP A 101 6.09 -16.19 -4.23
N ALA A 102 7.30 -16.76 -4.22
CA ALA A 102 8.48 -16.14 -3.64
C ALA A 102 8.77 -14.77 -4.27
N GLY A 103 8.74 -14.69 -5.61
CA GLY A 103 8.91 -13.44 -6.34
C GLY A 103 7.85 -12.39 -5.97
N VAL A 104 6.58 -12.79 -5.87
CA VAL A 104 5.49 -11.89 -5.46
C VAL A 104 5.66 -11.42 -4.02
N ILE A 105 5.98 -12.31 -3.08
CA ILE A 105 6.19 -11.98 -1.67
C ILE A 105 7.35 -11.00 -1.52
N ILE A 106 8.51 -11.30 -2.12
CA ILE A 106 9.70 -10.44 -2.07
C ILE A 106 9.42 -9.09 -2.73
N GLY A 107 8.79 -9.09 -3.91
CA GLY A 107 8.38 -7.88 -4.61
C GLY A 107 7.45 -6.99 -3.77
N SER A 108 6.43 -7.59 -3.15
CA SER A 108 5.50 -6.87 -2.26
C SER A 108 6.19 -6.27 -1.03
N LEU A 109 7.19 -6.95 -0.48
CA LEU A 109 7.96 -6.48 0.68
C LEU A 109 8.73 -5.19 0.35
N PHE A 110 9.42 -5.19 -0.81
CA PHE A 110 10.14 -4.01 -1.26
C PHE A 110 9.20 -2.88 -1.67
N LEU A 111 8.09 -3.18 -2.36
CA LEU A 111 7.12 -2.18 -2.78
C LEU A 111 6.44 -1.49 -1.58
N ALA A 112 6.04 -2.26 -0.56
CA ALA A 112 5.42 -1.72 0.64
C ALA A 112 6.38 -0.80 1.41
N ARG A 113 7.61 -1.26 1.66
CA ARG A 113 8.62 -0.50 2.42
C ARG A 113 9.08 0.76 1.67
N TYR A 114 9.35 0.65 0.37
CA TYR A 114 9.71 1.83 -0.43
C TYR A 114 8.54 2.79 -0.56
N GLY A 115 7.31 2.29 -0.75
CA GLY A 115 6.09 3.09 -0.82
C GLY A 115 5.87 3.92 0.44
N GLU A 116 5.98 3.32 1.63
CA GLU A 116 5.91 4.04 2.91
C GLU A 116 6.98 5.14 3.01
N SER A 117 8.23 4.83 2.65
CA SER A 117 9.33 5.79 2.73
C SER A 117 9.20 6.96 1.74
N LEU A 118 8.64 6.70 0.55
CA LEU A 118 8.41 7.69 -0.48
C LEU A 118 7.22 8.60 -0.12
N LEU A 119 6.12 8.00 0.36
CA LEU A 119 4.96 8.73 0.86
C LEU A 119 5.31 9.59 2.07
N ALA A 120 6.12 9.09 3.01
CA ALA A 120 6.58 9.86 4.16
C ALA A 120 7.43 11.08 3.75
N ARG A 121 8.17 10.99 2.62
CA ARG A 121 8.93 12.12 2.05
C ARG A 121 8.05 13.11 1.30
N LEU A 122 7.00 12.65 0.61
CA LEU A 122 6.06 13.50 -0.12
C LEU A 122 5.06 14.24 0.79
N LYS A 123 4.86 13.75 2.02
CA LYS A 123 3.99 14.38 3.03
C LYS A 123 4.72 15.45 3.88
N LYS A 124 6.04 15.62 3.68
CA LYS A 124 6.85 16.71 4.24
C LYS A 124 6.84 17.89 3.29
#